data_AF-A0A3M7C1H9-F1
#
_entry.id   AF-A0A3M7C1H9-F1
#
_cell.length_a   1.000
_cell.length_b   1.000
_cell.length_c   1.000
_cell.angle_alpha   90.00
_cell.angle_beta   90.00
_cell.angle_gamma   90.00
#
_symmetry.space_group_name_H-M   'P 1'
#
loop_
_entity.id
_entity.type
_entity.pdbx_description
1 polymer ?
#
loop_
_entity_poly.entity_id
_entity_poly.type
_entity_poly.pdbx_seq_one_letter_code
_entity_poly.pdbx_strand_id
1 'polypeptide(L)'
;MASFRAAAFRASSLLRTPITTRQTPSLVKPVLAQRPSAPIFLSRSYASEAASSGVEAPDYLDERERKIFDTIKGELHPTKLEVQDISGGCGSMYALDIVSEQFKGLPVIKQHRLVNKVLGEEVKKWHGLQLKTKAP
;
A
#
# COMPACT_ATOMS: atom_id res chain seq x y z
N MET A 1 -1.68 -23.81 59.24
CA MET A 1 -1.36 -22.36 59.20
C MET A 1 -1.88 -21.83 57.86
N ALA A 2 -3.07 -21.23 57.82
CA ALA A 2 -3.28 -19.78 57.93
C ALA A 2 -2.43 -19.04 56.88
N SER A 3 -2.98 -18.35 55.88
CA SER A 3 -3.83 -17.19 56.08
C SER A 3 -4.72 -16.87 54.86
N PHE A 4 -5.92 -16.45 55.21
CA PHE A 4 -6.92 -15.78 54.40
C PHE A 4 -6.59 -14.27 54.22
N ARG A 5 -7.31 -13.65 53.28
CA ARG A 5 -7.57 -12.20 53.08
C ARG A 5 -6.44 -11.40 52.41
N ALA A 6 -6.71 -10.41 51.56
CA ALA A 6 -7.84 -9.50 51.55
C ALA A 6 -8.18 -8.97 50.14
N ALA A 7 -9.48 -8.89 49.84
CA ALA A 7 -10.03 -7.91 48.92
C ALA A 7 -10.06 -6.54 49.62
N ALA A 8 -9.71 -5.47 48.91
CA ALA A 8 -9.98 -4.12 49.33
C ALA A 8 -10.61 -3.33 48.18
N PHE A 9 -11.72 -2.69 48.56
CA PHE A 9 -12.66 -1.90 47.80
C PHE A 9 -12.16 -0.45 47.63
N ARG A 10 -12.91 0.36 46.86
CA ARG A 10 -12.92 1.85 46.76
C ARG A 10 -12.17 2.39 45.53
N ALA A 11 -12.66 3.39 44.79
CA ALA A 11 -13.87 4.19 44.87
C ALA A 11 -14.10 4.88 43.51
N SER A 12 -15.37 5.19 43.25
CA SER A 12 -15.91 5.99 42.15
C SER A 12 -15.32 7.40 42.07
N SER A 13 -15.20 7.93 40.84
CA SER A 13 -15.26 9.37 40.57
C SER A 13 -15.49 9.64 39.08
N LEU A 14 -16.76 9.77 38.71
CA LEU A 14 -17.22 10.38 37.46
C LEU A 14 -17.09 11.90 37.60
N LEU A 15 -16.33 12.59 36.75
CA LEU A 15 -16.67 13.97 36.39
C LEU A 15 -16.29 14.28 34.94
N ARG A 16 -17.36 14.39 34.16
CA ARG A 16 -17.54 14.87 32.80
C ARG A 16 -17.27 16.38 32.76
N THR A 17 -16.46 16.86 31.81
CA THR A 17 -16.40 18.29 31.46
C THR A 17 -16.82 18.50 30.01
N PRO A 18 -17.69 19.51 29.73
CA PRO A 18 -18.26 19.72 28.42
C PRO A 18 -17.41 20.59 27.48
N ILE A 19 -17.69 20.35 26.20
CA ILE A 19 -17.44 21.10 24.97
C ILE A 19 -17.41 22.62 25.16
N THR A 20 -16.36 23.27 24.65
CA THR A 20 -16.34 24.72 24.38
C THR A 20 -16.17 24.95 22.89
N THR A 21 -17.23 25.46 22.28
CA THR A 21 -17.25 26.01 20.93
C THR A 21 -16.82 27.47 20.98
N ARG A 22 -15.98 27.93 20.06
CA ARG A 22 -15.93 29.34 19.63
C ARG A 22 -15.55 29.42 18.16
N GLN A 23 -16.50 29.87 17.34
CA GLN A 23 -16.31 30.29 15.96
C GLN A 23 -15.83 31.76 15.90
N THR A 24 -14.92 31.96 14.94
CA THR A 24 -14.47 33.10 14.08
C THR A 24 -15.23 34.46 14.12
N PRO A 25 -14.62 35.60 13.71
CA PRO A 25 -14.46 35.92 12.28
C PRO A 25 -13.18 36.70 11.84
N SER A 26 -13.05 36.71 10.51
CA SER A 26 -12.16 37.37 9.55
C SER A 26 -11.54 38.74 9.87
N LEU A 27 -10.32 38.95 9.34
CA LEU A 27 -9.82 40.26 8.93
C LEU A 27 -9.37 40.23 7.46
N VAL A 28 -9.91 41.18 6.71
CA VAL A 28 -9.80 41.41 5.26
C VAL A 28 -8.45 42.06 4.91
N LYS A 29 -7.93 41.80 3.70
CA LYS A 29 -7.08 42.76 2.98
C LYS A 29 -7.52 42.84 1.52
N PRO A 30 -7.83 44.04 0.99
CA PRO A 30 -8.00 44.25 -0.44
C PRO A 30 -6.63 44.53 -1.08
N VAL A 31 -6.48 44.19 -2.36
CA VAL A 31 -5.74 45.02 -3.33
C VAL A 31 -6.14 44.54 -4.73
N LEU A 32 -6.63 45.50 -5.50
CA LEU A 32 -7.06 45.41 -6.88
C LEU A 32 -5.91 45.90 -7.76
N ALA A 33 -5.46 45.12 -8.75
CA ALA A 33 -4.87 45.59 -10.03
C ALA A 33 -4.31 44.38 -10.79
N GLN A 34 -5.03 43.86 -11.80
CA GLN A 34 -4.95 44.22 -13.23
C GLN A 34 -3.96 43.37 -14.06
N ARG A 35 -4.59 42.57 -14.95
CA ARG A 35 -4.24 41.84 -16.19
C ARG A 35 -3.09 42.43 -17.07
N PRO A 36 -2.77 41.81 -18.24
CA PRO A 36 -2.36 40.44 -18.55
C PRO A 36 -1.06 40.41 -19.40
N SER A 37 -0.35 39.29 -19.49
CA SER A 37 0.47 39.00 -20.68
C SER A 37 0.53 37.49 -20.91
N ALA A 38 0.26 37.13 -22.16
CA ALA A 38 0.07 35.78 -22.66
C ALA A 38 1.40 35.00 -22.72
N PRO A 39 1.39 33.72 -23.10
CA PRO A 39 2.22 32.69 -22.49
C PRO A 39 3.58 32.51 -23.17
N ILE A 40 4.58 32.12 -22.39
CA ILE A 40 5.69 31.32 -22.91
C ILE A 40 5.45 29.90 -22.39
N PHE A 41 4.58 29.17 -23.07
CA PHE A 41 4.58 27.72 -22.98
C PHE A 41 5.87 27.26 -23.65
N LEU A 42 6.94 27.09 -22.87
CA LEU A 42 7.98 26.16 -23.28
C LEU A 42 7.29 24.80 -23.37
N SER A 43 6.95 24.44 -24.61
CA SER A 43 6.58 23.09 -24.99
C SER A 43 7.73 22.19 -24.56
N ARG A 44 7.65 21.67 -23.33
CA ARG A 44 8.43 20.51 -22.95
C ARG A 44 7.79 19.38 -23.73
N SER A 45 8.37 19.15 -24.91
CA SER A 45 8.16 17.96 -25.71
C SER A 45 8.45 16.77 -24.81
N TYR A 46 7.42 16.23 -24.17
CA TYR A 46 7.49 14.86 -23.72
C TYR A 46 7.49 14.07 -25.02
N ALA A 47 8.64 13.49 -25.33
CA ALA A 47 8.67 12.38 -26.26
C ALA A 47 7.57 11.43 -25.79
N SER A 48 6.57 11.25 -26.64
CA SER A 48 5.56 10.22 -26.48
C SER A 48 6.29 8.88 -26.61
N GLU A 49 6.87 8.41 -25.51
CA GLU A 49 7.14 7.00 -25.34
C GLU A 49 5.77 6.33 -25.31
N ALA A 50 5.52 5.64 -26.42
CA ALA A 50 4.34 4.86 -26.66
C ALA A 50 3.99 4.08 -25.39
N ALA A 51 2.76 4.28 -24.91
CA ALA A 51 2.17 3.52 -23.84
C ALA A 51 2.14 2.02 -24.22
N SER A 52 3.22 1.32 -23.93
CA SER A 52 3.25 -0.13 -23.83
C SER A 52 2.42 -0.48 -22.61
N SER A 53 1.20 -0.93 -22.84
CA SER A 53 0.22 -1.32 -21.81
C SER A 53 0.56 -2.70 -21.22
N GLY A 54 1.82 -2.91 -20.85
CA GLY A 54 2.31 -4.11 -20.20
C GLY A 54 3.14 -3.74 -18.99
N VAL A 55 2.92 -4.41 -17.86
CA VAL A 55 3.87 -4.36 -16.73
C VAL A 55 5.17 -4.97 -17.24
N GLU A 56 6.11 -4.13 -17.63
CA GLU A 56 7.45 -4.52 -18.06
C GLU A 56 8.31 -4.74 -16.82
N ALA A 57 9.03 -5.87 -16.78
CA ALA A 57 9.88 -6.22 -15.66
C ALA A 57 11.07 -5.25 -15.62
N PRO A 58 11.26 -4.46 -14.56
CA PRO A 58 12.40 -3.56 -14.47
C PRO A 58 13.73 -4.30 -14.51
N ASP A 59 14.75 -3.67 -15.09
CA ASP A 59 16.07 -4.28 -15.32
C ASP A 59 16.91 -4.47 -14.05
N TYR A 60 16.40 -4.02 -12.89
CA TYR A 60 17.06 -4.17 -11.58
C TYR A 60 16.63 -5.43 -10.81
N LEU A 61 15.74 -6.26 -11.37
CA LEU A 61 15.26 -7.45 -10.68
C LEU A 61 16.30 -8.56 -10.70
N ASP A 62 16.54 -9.15 -9.53
CA ASP A 62 17.36 -10.35 -9.40
C ASP A 62 16.75 -11.52 -10.17
N GLU A 63 17.56 -12.51 -10.56
CA GLU A 63 17.09 -13.71 -11.30
C GLU A 63 15.91 -14.42 -10.60
N ARG A 64 15.89 -14.38 -9.26
CA ARG A 64 14.83 -14.97 -8.43
C ARG A 64 13.56 -14.12 -8.48
N GLU A 65 13.69 -12.81 -8.35
CA GLU A 65 12.56 -11.89 -8.40
C GLU A 65 11.89 -11.90 -9.78
N ARG A 66 12.69 -11.96 -10.85
CA ARG A 66 12.18 -12.09 -12.22
C ARG A 66 11.36 -13.37 -12.42
N LYS A 67 11.81 -14.50 -11.88
CA LYS A 67 11.03 -15.76 -11.90
C LYS A 67 9.68 -15.60 -11.19
N ILE A 68 9.68 -15.00 -10.00
CA ILE A 68 8.45 -14.74 -9.23
C ILE A 68 7.52 -13.82 -10.02
N PHE A 69 8.08 -12.77 -10.63
CA PHE A 69 7.36 -11.82 -11.44
C PHE A 69 6.67 -12.50 -12.63
N ASP A 70 7.40 -13.32 -13.39
CA ASP A 70 6.89 -14.00 -14.59
C ASP A 70 5.78 -15.00 -14.23
N THR A 71 5.96 -15.79 -13.16
CA THR A 71 4.94 -16.73 -12.68
C THR A 71 3.65 -16.03 -12.30
N ILE A 72 3.73 -14.94 -11.52
CA ILE A 72 2.54 -14.17 -11.12
C ILE A 72 1.90 -13.48 -12.33
N LYS A 73 2.70 -12.93 -13.24
CA LYS A 73 2.23 -12.25 -14.45
C LYS A 73 1.45 -13.19 -15.37
N GLY A 74 1.90 -14.44 -15.49
CA GLY A 74 1.26 -15.48 -16.30
C GLY A 74 -0.12 -15.91 -15.76
N GLU A 75 -0.25 -16.07 -14.44
CA GLU A 75 -1.47 -16.63 -13.83
C GLU A 75 -2.52 -15.55 -13.46
N LEU A 76 -2.07 -14.39 -12.97
CA LEU A 76 -2.97 -13.39 -12.37
C LEU A 76 -3.25 -12.19 -13.27
N HIS A 77 -2.54 -12.07 -14.39
CA HIS A 77 -2.62 -10.93 -15.31
C HIS A 77 -2.76 -9.58 -14.59
N PRO A 78 -1.83 -9.23 -13.69
CA PRO A 78 -1.94 -8.01 -12.89
C PRO A 78 -1.76 -6.76 -13.75
N THR A 79 -2.55 -5.73 -13.46
CA THR A 79 -2.39 -4.37 -14.01
C THR A 79 -1.15 -3.68 -13.44
N LYS A 80 -0.80 -4.00 -12.18
CA LYS A 80 0.44 -3.56 -11.53
C LYS A 80 1.01 -4.71 -10.71
N LEU A 81 2.29 -5.01 -10.89
CA LEU A 81 3.01 -6.02 -10.13
C LEU A 81 4.37 -5.46 -9.71
N GLU A 82 4.65 -5.55 -8.42
CA GLU A 82 5.91 -5.15 -7.84
C GLU A 82 6.42 -6.28 -6.94
N VAL A 83 7.68 -6.68 -7.16
CA VAL A 83 8.38 -7.73 -6.42
C VAL A 83 9.64 -7.10 -5.84
N GLN A 84 9.86 -7.27 -4.53
CA GLN A 84 11.07 -6.80 -3.85
C GLN A 84 11.57 -7.84 -2.85
N ASP A 85 12.86 -8.17 -2.89
CA ASP A 85 13.56 -8.90 -1.84
C ASP A 85 13.79 -7.99 -0.63
N ILE A 86 13.19 -8.35 0.50
CA ILE A 86 13.36 -7.66 1.78
C ILE A 86 14.29 -8.41 2.73
N SER A 87 14.94 -9.48 2.26
CA SER A 87 15.94 -10.24 3.01
C SER A 87 17.37 -9.71 2.87
N GLY A 88 17.57 -8.64 2.10
CA GLY A 88 18.89 -8.03 1.89
C GLY A 88 19.81 -8.86 0.98
N GLY A 89 19.25 -9.54 -0.04
CA GLY A 89 20.02 -10.30 -1.03
C GLY A 89 20.20 -11.78 -0.71
N CYS A 90 19.61 -12.27 0.39
CA CYS A 90 19.57 -13.71 0.69
C CYS A 90 18.51 -14.43 -0.18
N GLY A 91 17.51 -13.69 -0.67
CA GLY A 91 16.36 -14.21 -1.41
C GLY A 91 15.50 -15.18 -0.59
N SER A 92 15.37 -14.92 0.71
CA SER A 92 14.57 -15.73 1.63
C SER A 92 13.30 -15.04 2.11
N MET A 93 13.11 -13.74 1.83
CA MET A 93 11.91 -13.01 2.23
C MET A 93 11.54 -11.98 1.17
N TYR A 94 10.30 -12.02 0.69
CA TYR A 94 9.84 -11.16 -0.39
C TYR A 94 8.64 -10.31 0.04
N ALA A 95 8.52 -9.13 -0.57
CA ALA A 95 7.34 -8.29 -0.53
C ALA A 95 6.74 -8.19 -1.95
N LEU A 96 5.44 -8.47 -2.05
CA LEU A 96 4.69 -8.41 -3.30
C LEU A 96 3.54 -7.42 -3.17
N ASP A 97 3.47 -6.47 -4.10
CA ASP A 97 2.35 -5.54 -4.27
C ASP A 97 1.67 -5.83 -5.61
N ILE A 98 0.46 -6.38 -5.56
CA ILE A 98 -0.26 -6.92 -6.73
C ILE A 98 -1.61 -6.22 -6.89
N VAL A 99 -1.83 -5.63 -8.06
CA VAL A 99 -3.12 -5.08 -8.48
C VAL A 99 -3.64 -5.90 -9.66
N SER A 100 -4.78 -6.57 -9.51
CA SER A 100 -5.39 -7.40 -10.56
C SER A 100 -6.91 -7.37 -10.48
N GLU A 101 -7.57 -7.43 -11.64
CA GLU A 101 -9.02 -7.57 -11.75
C GLU A 101 -9.54 -8.86 -11.13
N GLN A 102 -8.72 -9.92 -11.05
CA GLN A 102 -9.10 -11.20 -10.45
C GLN A 102 -9.42 -11.09 -8.95
N PHE A 103 -8.97 -10.03 -8.29
CA PHE A 103 -9.25 -9.79 -6.88
C PHE A 103 -10.60 -9.12 -6.62
N LYS A 104 -11.30 -8.67 -7.66
CA LYS A 104 -12.58 -7.96 -7.55
C LYS A 104 -13.64 -8.87 -6.93
N GLY A 105 -14.28 -8.39 -5.86
CA GLY A 105 -15.32 -9.14 -5.14
C GLY A 105 -14.80 -10.28 -4.25
N LEU A 106 -13.48 -10.49 -4.16
CA LEU A 106 -12.89 -11.46 -3.24
C LEU A 106 -12.47 -10.76 -1.93
N PRO A 107 -12.69 -11.38 -0.74
CA PRO A 107 -12.08 -10.91 0.49
C PRO A 107 -10.56 -11.11 0.47
N VAL A 108 -9.82 -10.28 1.19
CA VAL A 108 -8.35 -10.28 1.25
C VAL A 108 -7.77 -11.68 1.51
N ILE A 109 -8.36 -12.45 2.43
CA ILE A 109 -7.92 -13.82 2.73
C ILE A 109 -7.99 -14.73 1.48
N LYS A 110 -9.04 -14.61 0.66
CA LYS A 110 -9.16 -15.40 -0.58
C LYS A 110 -8.17 -14.94 -1.64
N GLN A 111 -7.91 -13.63 -1.74
CA GLN A 111 -6.89 -13.09 -2.63
C GLN A 111 -5.51 -13.65 -2.27
N HIS A 112 -5.15 -13.62 -0.99
CA HIS A 112 -3.88 -14.16 -0.50
C HIS A 112 -3.75 -15.67 -0.75
N ARG A 113 -4.84 -16.44 -0.55
CA ARG A 113 -4.86 -17.87 -0.89
C ARG A 113 -4.68 -18.12 -2.38
N LEU A 114 -5.21 -17.24 -3.23
CA LEU A 114 -5.08 -17.35 -4.68
C LEU A 114 -3.63 -17.12 -5.09
N VAL A 115 -2.97 -16.09 -4.56
CA VAL A 115 -1.54 -15.84 -4.82
C VAL A 115 -0.66 -16.99 -4.29
N ASN A 116 -0.93 -17.49 -3.09
CA ASN A 116 -0.18 -18.62 -2.54
C ASN A 116 -0.39 -19.92 -3.34
N LYS A 117 -1.51 -20.09 -4.05
CA LYS A 117 -1.71 -21.22 -4.95
C LYS A 117 -0.84 -21.10 -6.20
N VAL A 118 -0.73 -19.90 -6.76
CA VAL A 118 0.13 -19.60 -7.91
C VAL A 118 1.60 -19.82 -7.58
N LEU A 119 2.06 -19.31 -6.43
CA LEU A 119 3.46 -19.46 -6.00
C LEU A 119 3.77 -20.83 -5.37
N GLY A 120 2.73 -21.57 -4.99
CA GLY A 120 2.78 -22.99 -4.63
C GLY A 120 3.92 -23.40 -3.71
N GLU A 121 4.91 -24.09 -4.28
CA GLU A 121 6.04 -24.70 -3.56
C GLU A 121 7.18 -23.72 -3.28
N GLU A 122 7.29 -22.62 -4.02
CA GLU A 122 8.38 -21.66 -3.84
C GLU A 122 8.23 -20.89 -2.53
N VAL A 123 6.99 -20.53 -2.16
CA VAL A 123 6.69 -19.86 -0.87
C VAL A 123 7.13 -20.70 0.32
N LYS A 124 7.07 -22.04 0.22
CA LYS A 124 7.46 -22.94 1.32
C LYS A 124 8.95 -22.87 1.66
N LYS A 125 9.78 -22.45 0.72
CA LYS A 125 11.23 -22.29 0.90
C LYS A 125 11.60 -20.94 1.51
N TRP A 126 10.68 -19.98 1.48
CA TRP A 126 10.90 -18.63 1.97
C TRP A 126 10.66 -18.56 3.48
N HIS A 127 11.48 -17.76 4.17
CA HIS A 127 11.36 -17.46 5.58
C HIS A 127 10.11 -16.62 5.87
N GLY A 128 9.67 -15.81 4.90
CA GLY A 128 8.41 -15.09 4.98
C GLY A 128 8.01 -14.42 3.66
N LEU A 129 6.75 -14.00 3.59
CA LEU A 129 6.16 -13.33 2.44
C LEU A 129 5.24 -12.22 2.93
N GLN A 130 5.49 -10.98 2.49
CA GLN A 130 4.56 -9.87 2.67
C GLN A 130 3.72 -9.71 1.41
N LEU A 131 2.40 -9.87 1.55
CA LEU A 131 1.49 -9.79 0.42
C LEU A 131 0.52 -8.63 0.59
N LYS A 132 0.44 -7.78 -0.44
CA LYS A 132 -0.54 -6.72 -0.56
C LYS A 132 -1.29 -6.91 -1.87
N THR A 133 -2.59 -7.18 -1.77
CA THR A 133 -3.46 -7.38 -2.93
C THR A 133 -4.51 -6.27 -2.98
N LYS A 134 -4.73 -5.71 -4.18
CA LYS A 134 -5.75 -4.69 -4.43
C LYS A 134 -6.48 -5.00 -5.73
N ALA A 135 -7.79 -4.78 -5.76
CA ALA A 135 -8.52 -4.71 -7.03
C ALA A 135 -8.29 -3.32 -7.65
N PRO A 136 -8.23 -3.21 -8.99
CA PRO A 136 -8.19 -1.93 -9.68
C PRO A 136 -9.50 -1.15 -9.52
#